data_AF-Q7MYA6-F1
#
_entry.id   AF-Q7MYA6-F1
#
_cell.length_a   1.000
_cell.length_b   1.000
_cell.length_c   1.000
_cell.angle_alpha   90.00
_cell.angle_beta   90.00
_cell.angle_gamma   90.00
#
_symmetry.space_group_name_H-M   'P 1'
#
loop_
_entity.id
_entity.type
_entity.pdbx_description
1 polymer ?
#
loop_
_entity_poly.entity_id
_entity_poly.type
_entity_poly.pdbx_seq_one_letter_code
_entity_poly.pdbx_strand_id
1 'polypeptide(L)'
;MAQDYHHGVCVQEINEGTRTITTVSTAIVGLVCTADDADTKPFSLNMPVLLTDVLTASSKAGKTGTLFHALRAIADQSKPVTVVVRVAQGKTEAETTSNIIGGVTDEGKKTGMQALLAAQGQLGIRPRILYDYSP
;
A
#
# COMPACT_ATOMS: atom_id res chain seq x y z
N MET A 1 51.04 -11.81 -13.40
CA MET A 1 49.91 -12.70 -13.04
C MET A 1 50.31 -13.44 -11.77
N ALA A 2 49.84 -12.96 -10.62
CA ALA A 2 49.93 -13.67 -9.35
C ALA A 2 48.49 -13.93 -8.91
N GLN A 3 48.15 -15.20 -8.73
CA GLN A 3 46.86 -15.65 -8.20
C GLN A 3 46.93 -15.53 -6.68
N ASP A 4 46.52 -14.38 -6.14
CA ASP A 4 46.26 -14.22 -4.71
C ASP A 4 44.93 -14.89 -4.37
N TYR A 5 44.95 -16.22 -4.25
CA TYR A 5 43.85 -16.96 -3.64
C TYR A 5 43.99 -16.86 -2.13
N HIS A 6 43.16 -16.03 -1.50
CA HIS A 6 43.00 -16.05 -0.05
C HIS A 6 42.21 -17.30 0.34
N HIS A 7 42.88 -18.34 0.84
CA HIS A 7 42.23 -19.38 1.62
C HIS A 7 42.27 -18.99 3.10
N GLY A 8 41.13 -18.49 3.57
CA GLY A 8 40.92 -17.97 4.92
C GLY A 8 39.84 -16.90 4.92
N VAL A 9 39.45 -16.43 6.10
CA VAL A 9 38.52 -15.29 6.24
C VAL A 9 39.32 -14.00 6.13
N CYS A 10 38.99 -13.15 5.14
CA CYS A 10 39.51 -11.79 5.03
C CYS A 10 38.47 -10.81 5.61
N VAL A 11 38.91 -9.89 6.46
CA VAL A 11 38.06 -8.81 7.00
C VAL A 11 38.40 -7.54 6.26
N GLN A 12 37.48 -7.07 5.41
CA GLN A 12 37.53 -5.73 4.84
C GLN A 12 36.65 -4.82 5.70
N GLU A 13 37.27 -3.94 6.47
CA GLU A 13 36.55 -2.92 7.24
C GLU A 13 36.29 -1.71 6.34
N ILE A 14 35.10 -1.68 5.75
CA ILE A 14 34.63 -0.56 4.95
C ILE A 14 34.06 0.49 5.90
N ASN A 15 34.85 1.52 6.23
CA ASN A 15 34.46 2.61 7.13
C ASN A 15 33.91 3.84 6.37
N GLU A 16 33.80 3.73 5.04
CA GLU A 16 33.29 4.79 4.16
C GLU A 16 31.88 4.42 3.67
N GLY A 17 30.91 5.09 4.28
CA GLY A 17 29.52 4.96 3.93
C GLY A 17 28.69 5.52 5.06
N THR A 18 28.37 6.81 4.98
CA THR A 18 27.25 7.33 5.76
C THR A 18 26.02 6.53 5.33
N ARG A 19 25.64 5.53 6.13
CA ARG A 19 24.31 4.93 6.01
C ARG A 19 23.34 6.08 6.18
N THR A 20 22.72 6.50 5.08
CA THR A 20 21.78 7.61 5.10
C THR A 20 20.73 7.27 6.15
N ILE A 21 20.59 8.11 7.17
CA ILE A 21 19.52 7.96 8.15
C ILE A 21 18.23 8.25 7.40
N THR A 22 17.49 7.21 7.05
CA THR A 22 16.17 7.35 6.47
C THR A 22 15.19 7.58 7.61
N THR A 23 14.63 8.78 7.68
CA THR A 23 13.47 9.04 8.53
C THR A 23 12.30 8.23 7.97
N VAL A 24 11.95 7.13 8.63
CA VAL A 24 10.75 6.36 8.28
C VAL A 24 9.53 7.21 8.61
N SER A 25 8.75 7.59 7.60
CA SER A 25 7.48 8.26 7.84
C SER A 25 6.56 7.32 8.62
N THR A 26 6.22 7.68 9.86
CA THR A 26 5.26 6.93 10.68
C THR A 26 3.82 7.22 10.27
N ALA A 27 3.59 8.30 9.51
CA ALA A 27 2.28 8.78 9.09
C ALA A 27 1.89 8.29 7.68
N ILE A 28 2.19 7.03 7.36
CA ILE A 28 1.72 6.39 6.13
C ILE A 28 0.50 5.56 6.44
N VAL A 29 -0.64 5.96 5.88
CA VAL A 29 -1.93 5.29 6.04
C VAL A 29 -2.07 4.21 4.97
N GLY A 30 -2.48 3.00 5.36
CA GLY A 30 -2.94 1.95 4.48
C GLY A 30 -4.46 1.84 4.58
N LEU A 31 -5.14 2.07 3.46
CA LEU A 31 -6.60 2.07 3.37
C LEU A 31 -7.08 0.94 2.46
N VAL A 32 -8.04 0.15 2.94
CA VAL A 32 -8.79 -0.81 2.12
C VAL A 32 -10.25 -0.39 2.05
N CYS A 33 -10.82 -0.35 0.85
CA CYS A 33 -12.15 0.21 0.63
C CYS A 33 -12.83 -0.33 -0.64
N THR A 34 -14.15 -0.26 -0.68
CA THR A 34 -14.95 -0.52 -1.88
C THR A 34 -15.14 0.76 -2.67
N ALA A 35 -15.09 0.66 -4.01
CA ALA A 35 -15.43 1.74 -4.92
C ALA A 35 -15.58 1.20 -6.34
N ASP A 36 -16.78 0.74 -6.69
CA ASP A 36 -17.03 0.16 -8.01
C ASP A 36 -17.01 1.22 -9.12
N ASP A 37 -17.39 2.45 -8.80
CA ASP A 37 -17.44 3.60 -9.71
C ASP A 37 -16.16 4.46 -9.72
N ALA A 38 -15.11 4.04 -9.01
CA ALA A 38 -13.80 4.68 -9.08
C ALA A 38 -13.12 4.45 -10.43
N ASP A 39 -12.38 5.46 -10.89
CA ASP A 39 -11.56 5.36 -12.10
C ASP A 39 -10.55 4.21 -11.97
N THR A 40 -10.64 3.24 -12.87
CA THR A 40 -9.86 1.99 -12.82
C THR A 40 -8.38 2.20 -13.09
N LYS A 41 -8.00 3.30 -13.74
CA LYS A 41 -6.59 3.65 -13.99
C LYS A 41 -5.85 3.99 -12.70
N PRO A 42 -6.27 5.01 -11.92
CA PRO A 42 -5.66 5.31 -10.63
C PRO A 42 -6.04 4.28 -9.57
N PHE A 43 -7.24 3.69 -9.61
CA PHE A 43 -7.70 2.73 -8.59
C PHE A 43 -7.93 1.36 -9.21
N SER A 44 -6.83 0.70 -9.54
CA SER A 44 -6.84 -0.69 -10.01
C SER A 44 -7.30 -1.64 -8.90
N LEU A 45 -8.07 -2.66 -9.26
CA LEU A 45 -8.62 -3.63 -8.32
C LEU A 45 -7.50 -4.46 -7.68
N ASN A 46 -7.55 -4.62 -6.35
CA ASN A 46 -6.61 -5.39 -5.54
C ASN A 46 -5.13 -5.00 -5.68
N MET A 47 -4.84 -3.82 -6.22
CA MET A 47 -3.48 -3.31 -6.36
C MET A 47 -3.28 -2.13 -5.40
N PRO A 48 -2.16 -2.08 -4.66
CA PRO A 48 -1.83 -0.93 -3.85
C PRO A 48 -1.47 0.26 -4.75
N VAL A 49 -2.08 1.39 -4.46
CA VAL A 49 -1.86 2.65 -5.18
C VAL A 49 -1.36 3.69 -4.19
N LEU A 50 -0.28 4.37 -4.54
CA LEU A 50 0.26 5.48 -3.76
C LEU A 50 -0.49 6.77 -4.06
N LEU A 51 -1.04 7.40 -3.02
CA LEU A 51 -1.60 8.74 -3.04
C LEU A 51 -0.71 9.69 -2.25
N THR A 52 -0.21 10.72 -2.92
CA THR A 52 0.54 11.82 -2.30
C THR A 52 -0.33 13.03 -2.00
N ASP A 53 -1.50 13.12 -2.64
CA ASP A 53 -2.54 14.12 -2.36
C ASP A 53 -3.92 13.42 -2.30
N VAL A 54 -4.37 13.16 -1.08
CA VAL A 54 -5.64 12.50 -0.79
C VAL A 54 -6.86 13.31 -1.27
N LEU A 55 -6.78 14.65 -1.26
CA LEU A 55 -7.90 15.50 -1.64
C LEU A 55 -8.09 15.48 -3.15
N THR A 56 -7.01 15.64 -3.91
CA THR A 56 -7.06 15.57 -5.37
C THR A 56 -7.45 14.16 -5.82
N ALA A 57 -6.92 13.12 -5.16
CA ALA A 57 -7.27 11.73 -5.44
C ALA A 57 -8.75 11.41 -5.18
N SER A 58 -9.37 12.03 -4.17
CA SER A 58 -10.80 11.83 -3.87
C SER A 58 -11.71 12.18 -5.05
N SER A 59 -11.30 13.09 -5.95
CA SER A 59 -12.11 13.44 -7.12
C SER A 59 -12.29 12.28 -8.10
N LYS A 60 -11.42 11.27 -8.06
CA LYS A 60 -11.45 10.06 -8.91
C LYS A 60 -11.93 8.81 -8.18
N ALA A 61 -12.29 8.94 -6.90
CA ALA A 61 -12.66 7.84 -6.00
C ALA A 61 -14.07 7.29 -6.20
N GLY A 62 -14.86 7.90 -7.10
CA GLY A 62 -16.29 7.59 -7.19
C GLY A 62 -17.08 8.16 -6.01
N LYS A 63 -18.33 7.73 -5.86
CA LYS A 63 -19.27 8.14 -4.80
C LYS A 63 -20.11 6.99 -4.25
N THR A 64 -20.18 5.84 -4.94
CA THR A 64 -21.06 4.74 -4.51
C THR A 64 -20.44 3.84 -3.45
N GLY A 65 -19.11 3.83 -3.34
CA GLY A 65 -18.38 3.05 -2.34
C GLY A 65 -17.87 3.87 -1.14
N THR A 66 -17.03 3.24 -0.32
CA THR A 66 -16.49 3.82 0.90
C THR A 66 -15.23 4.67 0.69
N LEU A 67 -14.56 4.52 -0.46
CA LEU A 67 -13.29 5.19 -0.76
C LEU A 67 -13.37 6.72 -0.68
N PHE A 68 -14.38 7.33 -1.29
CA PHE A 68 -14.52 8.80 -1.32
C PHE A 68 -14.65 9.39 0.08
N HIS A 69 -15.52 8.79 0.89
CA HIS A 69 -15.77 9.24 2.25
C HIS A 69 -14.54 9.07 3.14
N ALA A 70 -13.83 7.96 3.01
CA ALA A 70 -12.59 7.72 3.75
C ALA A 70 -11.49 8.73 3.36
N LEU A 71 -11.26 8.96 2.06
CA LEU A 71 -10.28 9.95 1.61
C LEU A 71 -10.63 11.37 2.02
N ARG A 72 -11.92 11.73 1.97
CA ARG A 72 -12.43 13.03 2.43
C ARG A 72 -12.19 13.21 3.93
N ALA A 73 -12.56 12.23 4.75
CA ALA A 73 -12.36 12.27 6.20
C ALA A 73 -10.88 12.40 6.57
N ILE A 74 -9.99 11.71 5.86
CA ILE A 74 -8.55 11.88 6.01
C ILE A 74 -8.14 13.31 5.64
N ALA A 75 -8.54 13.79 4.45
CA ALA A 75 -8.19 15.11 3.93
C ALA A 75 -8.66 16.27 4.83
N ASP A 76 -9.81 16.11 5.49
CA ASP A 76 -10.36 17.09 6.43
C ASP A 76 -9.52 17.20 7.72
N GLN A 77 -8.79 16.14 8.10
CA GLN A 77 -7.91 16.13 9.27
C GLN A 77 -6.45 16.45 8.93
N SER A 78 -5.92 15.84 7.86
CA SER A 78 -4.51 15.96 7.46
C SER A 78 -4.28 15.53 6.01
N LYS A 79 -3.05 15.72 5.51
CA LYS A 79 -2.65 15.31 4.15
C LYS A 79 -1.50 14.30 4.19
N PRO A 80 -1.71 13.10 4.75
CA PRO A 80 -0.68 12.08 4.82
C PRO A 80 -0.46 11.43 3.46
N VAL A 81 0.66 10.74 3.32
CA VAL A 81 0.84 9.77 2.24
C VAL A 81 -0.05 8.57 2.53
N THR A 82 -0.86 8.16 1.55
CA THR A 82 -1.83 7.07 1.71
C THR A 82 -1.62 6.01 0.65
N VAL A 83 -1.55 4.76 1.06
CA VAL A 83 -1.62 3.60 0.16
C VAL A 83 -3.04 3.09 0.17
N VAL A 84 -3.69 3.06 -0.98
CA VAL A 84 -5.08 2.60 -1.13
C VAL A 84 -5.10 1.27 -1.86
N VAL A 85 -5.91 0.33 -1.37
CA VAL A 85 -6.27 -0.90 -2.08
C VAL A 85 -7.78 -0.89 -2.27
N ARG A 86 -8.19 -0.83 -3.53
CA ARG A 86 -9.60 -0.98 -3.91
C ARG A 86 -9.95 -2.46 -3.96
N VAL A 87 -11.03 -2.85 -3.29
CA VAL A 87 -11.64 -4.19 -3.38
C VAL A 87 -13.02 -4.12 -4.03
N ALA A 88 -13.47 -5.26 -4.55
CA ALA A 88 -14.81 -5.36 -5.15
C ALA A 88 -15.86 -5.40 -4.03
N GLN A 89 -16.97 -4.70 -4.23
CA GLN A 89 -18.11 -4.83 -3.34
C GLN A 89 -18.82 -6.18 -3.57
N GLY A 90 -19.09 -6.91 -2.50
CA GLY A 90 -19.84 -8.16 -2.54
C GLY A 90 -21.35 -7.90 -2.63
N LYS A 91 -22.12 -8.92 -3.01
CA LYS A 91 -23.59 -8.86 -2.96
C LYS A 91 -24.13 -8.94 -1.54
N THR A 92 -23.32 -9.48 -0.62
CA THR A 92 -23.61 -9.55 0.81
C THR A 92 -22.48 -8.89 1.62
N GLU A 93 -22.77 -8.54 2.87
CA GLU A 93 -21.74 -8.04 3.81
C GLU A 93 -20.64 -9.07 4.05
N ALA A 94 -20.99 -10.37 4.11
CA ALA A 94 -20.03 -11.45 4.28
C ALA A 94 -19.08 -11.57 3.08
N GLU A 95 -19.59 -11.43 1.86
CA GLU A 95 -18.76 -11.39 0.65
C GLU A 95 -17.87 -10.14 0.62
N THR A 96 -18.40 -8.99 1.00
CA THR A 96 -17.62 -7.73 1.07
C THR A 96 -16.50 -7.83 2.10
N THR A 97 -16.79 -8.37 3.28
CA THR A 97 -15.81 -8.62 4.34
C THR A 97 -14.72 -9.58 3.86
N SER A 98 -15.11 -10.64 3.16
CA SER A 98 -14.17 -11.61 2.57
C SER A 98 -13.25 -10.94 1.54
N ASN A 99 -13.79 -10.04 0.70
CA ASN A 99 -13.01 -9.27 -0.26
C ASN A 99 -12.06 -8.27 0.41
N ILE A 100 -12.48 -7.64 1.52
CA ILE A 100 -11.64 -6.72 2.31
C ILE A 100 -10.49 -7.48 2.97
N ILE A 101 -10.75 -8.62 3.61
CA ILE A 101 -9.70 -9.46 4.20
C ILE A 101 -8.73 -9.91 3.09
N GLY A 102 -9.30 -10.38 1.98
CA GLY A 102 -8.56 -10.86 0.84
C GLY A 102 -7.75 -12.12 1.16
N GLY A 103 -6.79 -12.42 0.30
CA GLY A 103 -5.96 -13.61 0.41
C GLY A 103 -4.87 -13.62 -0.63
N VAL A 104 -4.41 -14.82 -0.97
CA VAL A 104 -3.47 -15.05 -2.08
C VAL A 104 -4.23 -15.85 -3.14
N THR A 105 -4.32 -15.31 -4.35
CA THR A 105 -4.91 -16.02 -5.48
C THR A 105 -3.99 -17.15 -5.95
N ASP A 106 -4.49 -18.07 -6.78
CA ASP A 106 -3.67 -19.15 -7.36
C ASP A 106 -2.50 -18.62 -8.21
N GLU A 107 -2.62 -17.41 -8.76
CA GLU A 107 -1.54 -16.68 -9.45
C GLU A 107 -0.49 -16.06 -8.51
N GLY A 108 -0.61 -16.25 -7.20
CA GLY A 108 0.27 -15.67 -6.18
C GLY A 108 0.04 -14.18 -5.88
N LYS A 109 -1.02 -13.56 -6.42
CA LYS A 109 -1.35 -12.15 -6.17
C LYS A 109 -2.04 -12.02 -4.82
N LYS A 110 -1.61 -11.02 -4.04
CA LYS A 110 -2.25 -10.65 -2.78
C LYS A 110 -3.43 -9.71 -3.05
N THR A 111 -4.54 -9.93 -2.36
CA THR A 111 -5.77 -9.13 -2.50
C THR A 111 -6.19 -8.52 -1.16
N GLY A 112 -7.09 -7.54 -1.18
CA GLY A 112 -7.59 -6.89 0.04
C GLY A 112 -6.49 -6.38 0.97
N MET A 113 -6.62 -6.64 2.27
CA MET A 113 -5.63 -6.25 3.28
C MET A 113 -4.25 -6.88 3.03
N GLN A 114 -4.18 -8.09 2.47
CA GLN A 114 -2.89 -8.72 2.14
C GLN A 114 -2.12 -7.95 1.06
N ALA A 115 -2.82 -7.23 0.17
CA ALA A 115 -2.17 -6.41 -0.86
C ALA A 115 -1.35 -5.25 -0.25
N LEU A 116 -1.67 -4.77 0.95
CA LEU A 116 -0.87 -3.76 1.64
C LEU A 116 0.53 -4.26 2.01
N LEU A 117 0.72 -5.57 2.16
CA LEU A 117 2.05 -6.16 2.34
C LEU A 117 2.90 -6.08 1.07
N ALA A 118 2.27 -6.01 -0.11
CA ALA A 118 2.96 -5.83 -1.38
C ALA A 118 3.39 -4.37 -1.62
N ALA A 119 2.81 -3.40 -0.90
CA ALA A 119 3.09 -1.97 -1.08
C ALA A 119 4.58 -1.63 -0.91
N GLN A 120 5.28 -2.28 0.02
CA GLN A 120 6.72 -2.04 0.19
C GLN A 120 7.52 -2.48 -1.04
N GLY A 121 7.18 -3.62 -1.64
CA GLY A 121 7.87 -4.14 -2.81
C GLY A 121 7.50 -3.43 -4.11
N GLN A 122 6.26 -2.93 -4.22
CA GLN A 122 5.76 -2.30 -5.45
C GLN A 122 5.94 -0.77 -5.47
N LEU A 123 5.77 -0.11 -4.32
CA LEU A 123 5.73 1.35 -4.20
C LEU A 123 6.90 1.90 -3.37
N GLY A 124 7.73 1.04 -2.78
CA GLY A 124 8.84 1.44 -1.91
C GLY A 124 8.41 1.96 -0.53
N ILE A 125 7.11 1.88 -0.20
CA ILE A 125 6.52 2.49 0.97
C ILE A 125 5.76 1.44 1.77
N ARG A 126 6.01 1.39 3.08
CA ARG A 126 5.34 0.47 4.01
C ARG A 126 4.32 1.23 4.86
N PRO A 127 3.02 0.96 4.71
CA PRO A 127 1.99 1.50 5.60
C PRO A 127 2.26 1.14 7.07
N ARG A 128 2.04 2.10 7.97
CA ARG A 128 2.25 1.95 9.43
C ARG A 128 0.97 2.12 10.23
N ILE A 129 -0.03 2.77 9.65
CA ILE A 129 -1.39 2.91 10.19
C ILE A 129 -2.30 2.14 9.22
N LEU A 130 -3.08 1.19 9.73
CA LEU A 130 -4.01 0.40 8.93
C LEU A 130 -5.43 0.77 9.30
N TYR A 131 -6.25 1.00 8.29
CA TYR A 131 -7.66 1.31 8.47
C TYR A 131 -8.46 0.73 7.31
N ASP A 132 -9.57 0.09 7.64
CA ASP A 132 -10.60 -0.30 6.69
C ASP A 132 -11.87 0.51 6.95
N TYR A 133 -12.60 0.84 5.89
CA TYR A 133 -13.91 1.48 6.02
C TYR A 133 -14.95 0.52 5.43
N SER A 134 -15.53 -0.29 6.30
CA SER A 134 -16.74 -1.08 6.01
C SER A 134 -17.98 -0.19 6.18
N PRO A 135 -19.01 -0.36 5.34
CA PRO A 135 -20.34 0.15 5.65
C PRO A 135 -20.92 -0.49 6.92
#